data_AF-H8XWH9-F1
#
_entry.id   AF-H8XWH9-F1
#
_cell.length_a   1.000
_cell.length_b   1.000
_cell.length_c   1.000
_cell.angle_alpha   90.00
_cell.angle_beta   90.00
_cell.angle_gamma   90.00
#
_symmetry.space_group_name_H-M   'P 1'
#
loop_
_entity.id
_entity.type
_entity.pdbx_description
1 polymer ?
#
loop_
_entity_poly.entity_id
_entity_poly.type
_entity_poly.pdbx_seq_one_letter_code
_entity_poly.pdbx_strand_id
1 'polypeptide(L)'
;KLRPLSGSEAPRLPQDPAGMRQQLQEELEEVKARLQPYMAEAHELVGWNLEGLRQQLKPYTMDLMEQVALRVQELQEQLRVVGEDTKAQLLGGVDEARALLQELQSRVVNHTGRFREFFHPYAESLVSGIGRHVQELHRRVASHAPASPARLSRCVQVLSRKLTLKAKALHTRIQQNLDQLRDELSRAFAGTGTEEGAGPDPQMLSEEVRQRLQAFRQDTYLQIAAFTRAIDQETEEVQQQLAPPPPGHSAFTPEFQQTDSGKVLSKLQA
;
A
#
# COMPACT_ATOMS: atom_id res chain seq x y z
N LYS A 1 21.80 31.89 85.76
CA LYS A 1 22.39 30.96 84.77
C LYS A 1 21.34 29.96 84.32
N LEU A 2 20.76 30.10 83.12
CA LEU A 2 20.16 28.99 82.35
C LEU A 2 20.26 29.36 80.85
N ARG A 3 20.77 28.40 80.05
CA ARG A 3 21.04 28.47 78.60
C ARG A 3 19.74 28.42 77.78
N PRO A 4 19.74 28.93 76.53
CA PRO A 4 18.62 28.75 75.62
C PRO A 4 18.61 27.34 75.02
N LEU A 5 17.38 26.85 74.77
CA LEU A 5 17.06 25.54 74.22
C LEU A 5 17.49 25.46 72.75
N SER A 6 18.23 24.39 72.42
CA SER A 6 18.66 24.06 71.06
C SER A 6 17.48 23.96 70.10
N GLY A 7 17.68 24.54 68.91
CA GLY A 7 16.76 24.48 67.80
C GLY A 7 16.47 23.04 67.37
N SER A 8 15.20 22.84 67.02
CA SER A 8 14.68 21.66 66.33
C SER A 8 15.51 21.36 65.08
N GLU A 9 16.07 20.16 65.01
CA GLU A 9 16.67 19.61 63.80
C GLU A 9 15.62 19.59 62.68
N ALA A 10 15.93 20.26 61.57
CA ALA A 10 15.22 20.06 60.31
C ALA A 10 15.44 18.61 59.84
N PRO A 11 14.45 17.96 59.19
CA PRO A 11 14.63 16.63 58.61
C PRO A 11 15.84 16.64 57.67
N ARG A 12 16.86 15.84 58.01
CA ARG A 12 18.07 15.70 57.19
C ARG A 12 17.68 15.16 55.82
N LEU A 13 17.75 16.02 54.80
CA LEU A 13 17.74 15.61 53.41
C LEU A 13 18.93 14.65 53.17
N PRO A 14 18.77 13.53 52.44
CA PRO A 14 19.85 12.56 52.28
C PRO A 14 21.05 13.18 51.53
N GLN A 15 22.26 12.83 51.98
CA GLN A 15 23.50 13.61 51.79
C GLN A 15 24.31 13.32 50.51
N ASP A 16 23.78 12.61 49.51
CA ASP A 16 24.51 12.45 48.24
C ASP A 16 23.60 12.50 46.99
N PRO A 17 23.58 13.63 46.27
CA PRO A 17 22.82 13.76 45.02
C PRO A 17 23.41 12.93 43.86
N ALA A 18 24.63 12.41 43.96
CA ALA A 18 25.19 11.49 42.97
C ALA A 18 24.69 10.05 43.20
N GLY A 19 24.74 9.55 44.44
CA GLY A 19 24.17 8.26 44.82
C GLY A 19 22.66 8.15 44.55
N MET A 20 21.88 9.20 44.80
CA MET A 20 20.44 9.21 44.42
C MET A 20 20.22 9.07 42.92
N ARG A 21 21.07 9.71 42.11
CA ARG A 21 20.97 9.63 40.64
C ARG A 21 21.32 8.24 40.15
N GLN A 22 22.33 7.60 40.73
CA GLN A 22 22.67 6.21 40.42
C GLN A 22 21.54 5.25 40.78
N GLN A 23 21.00 5.36 42.00
CA GLN A 23 19.90 4.50 42.44
C GLN A 23 18.64 4.66 41.55
N LEU A 24 18.30 5.90 41.17
CA LEU A 24 17.16 6.17 40.28
C LEU A 24 17.39 5.63 38.86
N GLN A 25 18.65 5.62 38.40
CA GLN A 25 19.02 5.00 37.12
C GLN A 25 18.86 3.47 37.19
N GLU A 26 19.32 2.84 38.26
CA GLU A 26 19.21 1.39 38.48
C GLU A 26 17.75 0.93 38.56
N GLU A 27 16.92 1.63 39.35
CA GLU A 27 15.49 1.31 39.43
C GLU A 27 14.77 1.49 38.09
N LEU A 28 15.15 2.51 37.31
CA LEU A 28 14.61 2.71 35.97
C LEU A 28 14.99 1.58 35.01
N GLU A 29 16.23 1.08 35.07
CA GLU A 29 16.66 -0.08 34.28
C GLU A 29 15.96 -1.36 34.72
N GLU A 30 15.72 -1.56 36.02
CA GLU A 30 14.95 -2.71 36.52
C GLU A 30 13.50 -2.67 36.03
N VAL A 31 12.85 -1.51 36.07
CA VAL A 31 11.49 -1.32 35.53
C VAL A 31 11.46 -1.60 34.02
N LYS A 32 12.45 -1.10 33.26
CA LYS A 32 12.55 -1.39 31.81
C LYS A 32 12.66 -2.89 31.55
N ALA A 33 13.54 -3.59 32.27
CA ALA A 33 13.72 -5.03 32.12
C ALA A 33 12.43 -5.81 32.41
N ARG A 34 11.67 -5.39 33.42
CA ARG A 34 10.36 -5.99 33.75
C ARG A 34 9.27 -5.71 32.72
N LEU A 35 9.31 -4.55 32.05
CA LEU A 35 8.33 -4.16 31.03
C LEU A 35 8.63 -4.71 29.63
N GLN A 36 9.89 -5.04 29.34
CA GLN A 36 10.34 -5.56 28.05
C GLN A 36 9.48 -6.72 27.48
N PRO A 37 9.13 -7.79 28.24
CA PRO A 37 8.32 -8.89 27.70
C PRO A 37 6.93 -8.43 27.25
N TYR A 38 6.28 -7.52 27.98
CA TYR A 38 4.96 -7.00 27.62
C TYR A 38 5.00 -6.12 26.37
N MET A 39 6.08 -5.34 26.19
CA MET A 39 6.27 -4.54 24.97
C MET A 39 6.51 -5.43 23.74
N ALA A 40 7.23 -6.55 23.92
CA ALA A 40 7.44 -7.53 22.87
C ALA A 40 6.13 -8.22 22.47
N GLU A 41 5.33 -8.67 23.44
CA GLU A 41 4.01 -9.29 23.20
C GLU A 41 3.05 -8.32 22.48
N ALA A 42 2.98 -7.06 22.92
CA ALA A 42 2.17 -6.04 22.26
C ALA A 42 2.60 -5.81 20.80
N HIS A 43 3.92 -5.82 20.54
CA HIS A 43 4.47 -5.66 19.19
C HIS A 43 4.15 -6.87 18.29
N GLU A 44 4.22 -8.09 18.82
CA GLU A 44 3.84 -9.30 18.09
C GLU A 44 2.35 -9.27 17.70
N LEU A 45 1.49 -8.86 18.63
CA LEU A 45 0.06 -8.73 18.38
C LEU A 45 -0.27 -7.66 17.32
N VAL A 46 0.47 -6.54 17.31
CA VAL A 46 0.40 -5.55 16.21
C VAL A 46 0.76 -6.23 14.88
N GLY A 47 1.84 -7.02 14.85
CA GLY A 47 2.26 -7.79 13.68
C GLY A 47 1.17 -8.74 13.16
N TRP A 48 0.53 -9.51 14.03
CA TRP A 48 -0.57 -10.39 13.63
C TRP A 48 -1.78 -9.64 13.05
N ASN A 49 -2.11 -8.47 13.60
CA ASN A 49 -3.20 -7.66 13.06
C ASN A 49 -2.85 -7.05 11.69
N LEU A 50 -1.59 -6.66 11.48
CA LEU A 50 -1.10 -6.21 10.18
C LEU A 50 -1.10 -7.33 9.14
N GLU A 51 -0.73 -8.55 9.52
CA GLU A 51 -0.89 -9.73 8.67
C GLU A 51 -2.37 -9.97 8.32
N GLY A 52 -3.26 -9.84 9.31
CA GLY A 52 -4.71 -9.92 9.08
C GLY A 52 -5.20 -8.90 8.04
N LEU A 53 -4.67 -7.66 8.08
CA LEU A 53 -4.96 -6.65 7.05
C LEU A 53 -4.48 -7.10 5.66
N ARG A 54 -3.26 -7.66 5.54
CA ARG A 54 -2.75 -8.18 4.26
C ARG A 54 -3.69 -9.25 3.69
N GLN A 55 -4.10 -10.20 4.53
CA GLN A 55 -5.02 -11.28 4.12
C GLN A 55 -6.41 -10.76 3.73
N GLN A 56 -6.89 -9.68 4.37
CA GLN A 56 -8.16 -9.06 4.00
C GLN A 56 -8.10 -8.29 2.67
N LEU A 57 -6.94 -7.74 2.30
CA LEU A 57 -6.77 -6.99 1.05
C LEU A 57 -6.39 -7.88 -0.14
N LYS A 58 -5.83 -9.07 0.11
CA LYS A 58 -5.42 -10.01 -0.93
C LYS A 58 -6.55 -10.46 -1.89
N PRO A 59 -7.79 -10.74 -1.44
CA PRO A 59 -8.87 -11.12 -2.34
C PRO A 59 -9.13 -10.11 -3.45
N TYR A 60 -9.04 -8.81 -3.13
CA TYR A 60 -9.20 -7.76 -4.14
C TYR A 60 -8.22 -7.96 -5.30
N THR A 61 -6.92 -8.12 -5.01
CA THR A 61 -5.92 -8.24 -6.08
C THR A 61 -6.04 -9.55 -6.84
N MET A 62 -6.49 -10.63 -6.20
CA MET A 62 -6.80 -11.91 -6.87
C MET A 62 -7.98 -11.77 -7.82
N ASP A 63 -9.10 -11.23 -7.34
CA ASP A 63 -10.31 -11.00 -8.12
C ASP A 63 -9.99 -10.12 -9.34
N LEU A 64 -9.15 -9.10 -9.16
CA LEU A 64 -8.72 -8.23 -10.25
C LEU A 64 -7.95 -8.98 -11.35
N MET A 65 -7.03 -9.88 -10.98
CA MET A 65 -6.28 -10.68 -11.95
C MET A 65 -7.21 -11.61 -12.74
N GLU A 66 -8.19 -12.21 -12.06
CA GLU A 66 -9.19 -13.08 -12.69
C GLU A 66 -10.07 -12.30 -13.67
N GLN A 67 -10.57 -11.12 -13.26
CA GLN A 67 -11.37 -10.28 -14.13
C GLN A 67 -10.59 -9.80 -15.36
N VAL A 68 -9.31 -9.45 -15.19
CA VAL A 68 -8.43 -9.14 -16.33
C VAL A 68 -8.29 -10.35 -17.26
N ALA A 69 -8.10 -11.55 -16.72
CA ALA A 69 -7.99 -12.78 -17.52
C ALA A 69 -9.25 -13.00 -18.38
N LEU A 70 -10.41 -12.92 -17.74
CA LEU A 70 -11.71 -13.15 -18.35
C LEU A 70 -11.99 -12.14 -19.45
N ARG A 71 -11.77 -10.84 -19.20
CA ARG A 71 -12.02 -9.78 -20.19
C ARG A 71 -11.06 -9.84 -21.37
N VAL A 72 -9.80 -10.21 -21.13
CA VAL A 72 -8.84 -10.44 -22.22
C VAL A 72 -9.28 -11.62 -23.09
N GLN A 73 -9.76 -12.70 -22.48
CA GLN A 73 -10.28 -13.86 -23.20
C GLN A 73 -11.55 -13.52 -24.00
N GLU A 74 -12.49 -12.77 -23.42
CA GLU A 74 -13.68 -12.29 -24.12
C GLU A 74 -13.30 -11.43 -25.34
N LEU A 75 -12.37 -10.49 -25.18
CA LEU A 75 -11.88 -9.66 -26.28
C LEU A 75 -11.20 -10.50 -27.36
N GLN A 76 -10.40 -11.49 -26.97
CA GLN A 76 -9.75 -12.40 -27.91
C GLN A 76 -10.78 -13.14 -28.77
N GLU A 77 -11.87 -13.64 -28.18
CA GLU A 77 -12.91 -14.34 -28.92
C GLU A 77 -13.67 -13.40 -29.86
N GLN A 78 -13.94 -12.15 -29.42
CA GLN A 78 -14.60 -11.16 -30.27
C GLN A 78 -13.78 -10.71 -31.48
N LEU A 79 -12.46 -10.80 -31.38
CA LEU A 79 -11.50 -10.42 -32.43
C LEU A 79 -10.96 -11.64 -33.20
N ARG A 80 -11.53 -12.83 -33.00
CA ARG A 80 -11.05 -14.06 -33.64
C ARG A 80 -11.25 -14.02 -35.16
N VAL A 81 -10.16 -14.26 -35.90
CA VAL A 81 -10.13 -14.22 -37.38
C VAL A 81 -9.72 -15.59 -37.97
N VAL A 82 -10.37 -16.67 -37.55
CA VAL A 82 -9.95 -18.05 -37.93
C VAL A 82 -11.05 -18.89 -38.59
N GLY A 83 -12.20 -18.29 -38.95
CA GLY A 83 -13.28 -18.98 -39.67
C GLY A 83 -13.13 -18.88 -41.20
N GLU A 84 -13.64 -19.88 -41.93
CA GLU A 84 -13.64 -19.89 -43.40
C GLU A 84 -14.35 -18.65 -43.97
N ASP A 85 -15.46 -18.23 -43.38
CA ASP A 85 -16.20 -17.02 -43.79
C ASP A 85 -15.38 -15.74 -43.58
N THR A 86 -14.76 -15.56 -42.41
CA THR A 86 -13.89 -14.41 -42.12
C THR A 86 -12.66 -14.39 -43.03
N LYS A 87 -12.10 -15.57 -43.33
CA LYS A 87 -10.97 -15.70 -44.25
C LYS A 87 -11.40 -15.37 -45.68
N ALA A 88 -12.57 -15.85 -46.10
CA ALA A 88 -13.13 -15.52 -47.41
C ALA A 88 -13.43 -14.02 -47.53
N GLN A 89 -13.89 -13.35 -46.48
CA GLN A 89 -14.10 -11.89 -46.47
C GLN A 89 -12.77 -11.11 -46.57
N LEU A 90 -11.72 -11.54 -45.87
CA LEU A 90 -10.40 -10.92 -45.98
C LEU A 90 -9.74 -11.16 -47.34
N LEU A 91 -10.01 -12.31 -47.99
CA LEU A 91 -9.42 -12.68 -49.28
C LEU A 91 -10.31 -12.37 -50.49
N GLY A 92 -11.57 -12.01 -50.27
CA GLY A 92 -12.62 -11.92 -51.30
C GLY A 92 -12.64 -10.61 -52.08
N GLY A 93 -12.06 -9.55 -51.53
CA GLY A 93 -11.97 -8.23 -52.16
C GLY A 93 -11.59 -7.12 -51.19
N VAL A 94 -11.19 -5.96 -51.73
CA VAL A 94 -10.74 -4.80 -50.91
C VAL A 94 -11.89 -4.20 -50.10
N ASP A 95 -13.10 -4.17 -50.66
CA ASP A 95 -14.27 -3.59 -49.99
C ASP A 95 -14.78 -4.50 -48.88
N GLU A 96 -14.83 -5.81 -49.10
CA GLU A 96 -15.18 -6.82 -48.09
C GLU A 96 -14.16 -6.85 -46.94
N ALA A 97 -12.86 -6.85 -47.28
CA ALA A 97 -11.79 -6.80 -46.27
C ALA A 97 -11.86 -5.51 -45.46
N ARG A 98 -12.10 -4.35 -46.12
CA ARG A 98 -12.27 -3.06 -45.43
C ARG A 98 -13.46 -3.07 -44.48
N ALA A 99 -14.61 -3.58 -44.91
CA ALA A 99 -15.80 -3.65 -44.08
C ALA A 99 -15.58 -4.50 -42.82
N LEU A 100 -14.95 -5.67 -42.97
CA LEU A 100 -14.61 -6.53 -41.84
C LEU A 100 -13.62 -5.86 -40.87
N LEU A 101 -12.57 -5.21 -41.39
CA LEU A 101 -11.59 -4.49 -40.55
C LEU A 101 -12.22 -3.32 -39.77
N GLN A 102 -13.16 -2.60 -40.37
CA GLN A 102 -13.94 -1.56 -39.69
C GLN A 102 -14.84 -2.13 -38.59
N GLU A 103 -15.44 -3.30 -38.84
CA GLU A 103 -16.23 -4.01 -37.82
C GLU A 103 -15.35 -4.43 -36.64
N LEU A 104 -14.18 -5.03 -36.91
CA LEU A 104 -13.21 -5.42 -35.88
C LEU A 104 -12.75 -4.21 -35.06
N GLN A 105 -12.45 -3.08 -35.70
CA GLN A 105 -12.11 -1.83 -35.01
C GLN A 105 -13.26 -1.35 -34.12
N SER A 106 -14.51 -1.43 -34.59
CA SER A 106 -15.69 -1.07 -33.81
C SER A 106 -15.86 -1.99 -32.59
N ARG A 107 -15.60 -3.28 -32.73
CA ARG A 107 -15.58 -4.25 -31.62
C ARG A 107 -14.50 -3.93 -30.60
N VAL A 108 -13.27 -3.58 -31.03
CA VAL A 108 -12.20 -3.12 -30.12
C VAL A 108 -12.66 -1.93 -29.30
N VAL A 109 -13.17 -0.88 -29.94
CA VAL A 109 -13.60 0.35 -29.26
C VAL A 109 -14.72 0.05 -28.27
N ASN A 110 -15.74 -0.72 -28.67
CA ASN A 110 -16.86 -1.06 -27.81
C ASN A 110 -16.42 -1.90 -26.59
N HIS A 111 -15.66 -2.97 -26.83
CA HIS A 111 -15.31 -3.91 -25.77
C HIS A 111 -14.29 -3.32 -24.78
N THR A 112 -13.29 -2.56 -25.27
CA THR A 112 -12.36 -1.84 -24.40
C THR A 112 -13.07 -0.74 -23.60
N GLY A 113 -14.07 -0.06 -24.16
CA GLY A 113 -14.94 0.86 -23.43
C GLY A 113 -15.69 0.18 -22.28
N ARG A 114 -16.33 -0.96 -22.54
CA ARG A 114 -17.02 -1.76 -21.50
C ARG A 114 -16.06 -2.29 -20.43
N PHE A 115 -14.87 -2.73 -20.84
CA PHE A 115 -13.84 -3.19 -19.91
C PHE A 115 -13.39 -2.04 -18.99
N ARG A 116 -13.26 -0.83 -19.53
CA ARG A 116 -12.95 0.38 -18.78
C ARG A 116 -14.00 0.71 -17.73
N GLU A 117 -15.28 0.66 -18.10
CA GLU A 117 -16.40 0.90 -17.20
C GLU A 117 -16.45 -0.10 -16.03
N PHE A 118 -16.06 -1.35 -16.27
CA PHE A 118 -16.01 -2.39 -15.24
C PHE A 118 -14.97 -2.12 -14.13
N PHE A 119 -13.84 -1.49 -14.46
CA PHE A 119 -12.79 -1.23 -13.47
C PHE A 119 -13.10 -0.10 -12.49
N HIS A 120 -14.04 0.79 -12.84
CA HIS A 120 -14.42 1.90 -11.97
C HIS A 120 -15.00 1.41 -10.62
N PRO A 121 -16.08 0.60 -10.58
CA PRO A 121 -16.64 0.11 -9.32
C PRO A 121 -15.66 -0.79 -8.56
N TYR A 122 -14.77 -1.51 -9.26
CA TYR A 122 -13.73 -2.29 -8.62
C TYR A 122 -12.73 -1.37 -7.87
N ALA A 123 -12.28 -0.27 -8.49
CA ALA A 123 -11.34 0.65 -7.85
C ALA A 123 -11.96 1.35 -6.63
N GLU A 124 -13.24 1.70 -6.71
CA GLU A 124 -13.99 2.21 -5.55
C GLU A 124 -14.07 1.18 -4.44
N SER A 125 -14.43 -0.08 -4.77
CA SER A 125 -14.50 -1.17 -3.80
C SER A 125 -13.16 -1.42 -3.10
N LEU A 126 -12.03 -1.38 -3.83
CA LEU A 126 -10.70 -1.52 -3.25
C LEU A 126 -10.36 -0.36 -2.31
N VAL A 127 -10.62 0.89 -2.71
CA VAL A 127 -10.37 2.07 -1.86
C VAL A 127 -11.23 2.04 -0.59
N SER A 128 -12.52 1.72 -0.73
CA SER A 128 -13.42 1.54 0.42
C SER A 128 -12.99 0.36 1.30
N GLY A 129 -12.53 -0.74 0.70
CA GLY A 129 -11.96 -1.91 1.39
C GLY A 129 -10.77 -1.52 2.25
N ILE A 130 -9.79 -0.81 1.69
CA ILE A 130 -8.65 -0.27 2.42
C ILE A 130 -9.11 0.57 3.62
N GLY A 131 -10.01 1.53 3.40
CA GLY A 131 -10.52 2.38 4.48
C GLY A 131 -11.13 1.56 5.63
N ARG A 132 -12.02 0.61 5.31
CA ARG A 132 -12.68 -0.24 6.30
C ARG A 132 -11.70 -1.13 7.05
N HIS A 133 -10.82 -1.85 6.35
CA HIS A 133 -9.91 -2.80 6.99
C HIS A 133 -8.82 -2.11 7.82
N VAL A 134 -8.36 -0.94 7.39
CA VAL A 134 -7.40 -0.15 8.17
C VAL A 134 -8.06 0.47 9.40
N GLN A 135 -9.34 0.86 9.34
CA GLN A 135 -10.09 1.30 10.51
C GLN A 135 -10.30 0.16 11.51
N GLU A 136 -10.59 -1.05 11.02
CA GLU A 136 -10.70 -2.23 11.87
C GLU A 136 -9.36 -2.59 12.52
N LEU A 137 -8.24 -2.49 11.79
CA LEU A 137 -6.89 -2.60 12.33
C LEU A 137 -6.67 -1.61 13.48
N HIS A 138 -7.01 -0.34 13.29
CA HIS A 138 -6.88 0.69 14.33
C HIS A 138 -7.64 0.30 15.60
N ARG A 139 -8.90 -0.14 15.44
CA ARG A 139 -9.77 -0.55 16.55
C ARG A 139 -9.18 -1.72 17.33
N ARG A 140 -8.66 -2.74 16.64
CA ARG A 140 -8.06 -3.92 17.26
C ARG A 140 -6.78 -3.59 18.00
N VAL A 141 -5.92 -2.76 17.44
CA VAL A 141 -4.59 -2.48 18.01
C VAL A 141 -4.65 -1.42 19.12
N ALA A 142 -5.66 -0.56 19.15
CA ALA A 142 -5.81 0.49 20.14
C ALA A 142 -5.84 -0.03 21.60
N SER A 143 -6.43 -1.20 21.85
CA SER A 143 -6.47 -1.82 23.19
C SER A 143 -5.13 -2.39 23.65
N HIS A 144 -4.19 -2.64 22.73
CA HIS A 144 -2.95 -3.37 23.01
C HIS A 144 -1.70 -2.48 23.00
N ALA A 145 -1.84 -1.20 22.63
CA ALA A 145 -0.73 -0.23 22.63
C ALA A 145 -1.06 1.07 23.40
N PRO A 146 -1.49 1.02 24.68
CA PRO A 146 -1.89 2.20 25.45
C PRO A 146 -0.72 3.17 25.72
N ALA A 147 0.52 2.71 25.62
CA ALA A 147 1.72 3.53 25.85
C ALA A 147 1.97 4.56 24.74
N SER A 148 1.44 4.37 23.51
CA SER A 148 1.64 5.33 22.41
C SER A 148 0.47 5.41 21.40
N PRO A 149 -0.75 5.76 21.83
CA PRO A 149 -1.94 5.80 20.98
C PRO A 149 -1.84 6.83 19.83
N ALA A 150 -1.15 7.95 20.06
CA ALA A 150 -0.91 8.96 19.03
C ALA A 150 0.03 8.46 17.91
N ARG A 151 1.09 7.71 18.27
CA ARG A 151 2.03 7.10 17.31
C ARG A 151 1.32 6.03 16.48
N LEU A 152 0.58 5.13 17.13
CA LEU A 152 -0.25 4.13 16.45
C LEU A 152 -1.21 4.78 15.45
N SER A 153 -2.00 5.76 15.91
CA SER A 153 -3.00 6.43 15.06
C SER A 153 -2.36 7.11 13.86
N ARG A 154 -1.19 7.76 14.04
CA ARG A 154 -0.43 8.36 12.95
C ARG A 154 0.05 7.31 11.93
N CYS A 155 0.67 6.22 12.38
CA CYS A 155 1.16 5.17 11.49
C CYS A 155 0.01 4.54 10.68
N VAL A 156 -1.13 4.26 11.33
CA VAL A 156 -2.31 3.69 10.68
C VAL A 156 -2.94 4.66 9.66
N GLN A 157 -3.00 5.96 9.97
CA GLN A 157 -3.45 6.98 9.02
C GLN A 157 -2.53 7.09 7.79
N VAL A 158 -1.21 7.06 8.02
CA VAL A 158 -0.22 7.07 6.94
C VAL A 158 -0.38 5.83 6.06
N LEU A 159 -0.54 4.65 6.66
CA LEU A 159 -0.81 3.39 5.95
C LEU A 159 -2.03 3.50 5.05
N SER A 160 -3.17 3.94 5.61
CA SER A 160 -4.42 4.13 4.85
C SER A 160 -4.21 5.05 3.65
N ARG A 161 -3.55 6.19 3.86
CA ARG A 161 -3.26 7.16 2.80
C ARG A 161 -2.37 6.56 1.72
N LYS A 162 -1.26 5.90 2.09
CA LYS A 162 -0.33 5.30 1.14
C LYS A 162 -0.99 4.20 0.32
N LEU A 163 -1.71 3.27 0.95
CA LEU A 163 -2.42 2.20 0.25
C LEU A 163 -3.49 2.75 -0.70
N THR A 164 -4.26 3.75 -0.25
CA THR A 164 -5.28 4.42 -1.09
C THR A 164 -4.65 5.08 -2.32
N LEU A 165 -3.52 5.78 -2.15
CA LEU A 165 -2.81 6.40 -3.27
C LEU A 165 -2.31 5.36 -4.26
N LYS A 166 -1.74 4.24 -3.79
CA LYS A 166 -1.26 3.16 -4.66
C LYS A 166 -2.41 2.44 -5.37
N ALA A 167 -3.56 2.26 -4.73
CA ALA A 167 -4.76 1.70 -5.35
C ALA A 167 -5.29 2.61 -6.48
N LYS A 168 -5.34 3.93 -6.24
CA LYS A 168 -5.70 4.91 -7.28
C LYS A 168 -4.71 4.92 -8.43
N ALA A 169 -3.41 4.86 -8.14
CA ALA A 169 -2.38 4.78 -9.15
C ALA A 169 -2.49 3.50 -9.99
N LEU A 170 -2.75 2.35 -9.36
CA LEU A 170 -3.02 1.09 -10.06
C LEU A 170 -4.19 1.24 -11.02
N HIS A 171 -5.32 1.80 -10.57
CA HIS A 171 -6.47 2.04 -11.42
C HIS A 171 -6.11 2.89 -12.65
N THR A 172 -5.46 4.05 -12.45
CA THR A 172 -5.04 4.92 -13.56
C THR A 172 -4.15 4.20 -14.56
N ARG A 173 -3.26 3.34 -14.08
CA ARG A 173 -2.27 2.65 -14.91
C ARG A 173 -2.89 1.51 -15.73
N ILE A 174 -3.86 0.78 -15.15
CA ILE A 174 -4.69 -0.18 -15.89
C ILE A 174 -5.50 0.51 -16.99
N GLN A 175 -6.06 1.69 -16.70
CA GLN A 175 -6.81 2.48 -17.68
C GLN A 175 -5.93 2.90 -18.86
N GLN A 176 -4.72 3.36 -18.58
CA GLN A 176 -3.73 3.72 -19.60
C GLN A 176 -3.33 2.53 -20.47
N ASN A 177 -3.07 1.37 -19.85
CA ASN A 177 -2.77 0.14 -20.59
C ASN A 177 -3.90 -0.25 -21.53
N LEU A 178 -5.15 -0.07 -21.09
CA LEU A 178 -6.33 -0.42 -21.87
C LEU A 178 -6.54 0.55 -23.04
N ASP A 179 -6.30 1.85 -22.83
CA ASP A 179 -6.29 2.85 -23.89
C ASP A 179 -5.19 2.54 -24.93
N GLN A 180 -3.99 2.18 -24.48
CA GLN A 180 -2.90 1.77 -25.35
C GLN A 180 -3.26 0.52 -26.17
N LEU A 181 -3.81 -0.52 -25.54
CA LEU A 181 -4.27 -1.73 -26.22
C LEU A 181 -5.31 -1.40 -27.30
N ARG A 182 -6.30 -0.55 -26.97
CA ARG A 182 -7.31 -0.08 -27.93
C ARG A 182 -6.66 0.55 -29.14
N ASP A 183 -5.74 1.49 -28.92
CA ASP A 183 -5.12 2.27 -29.99
C ASP A 183 -4.21 1.38 -30.87
N GLU A 184 -3.45 0.47 -30.26
CA GLU A 184 -2.60 -0.49 -30.96
C GLU A 184 -3.41 -1.45 -31.83
N LEU A 185 -4.48 -2.05 -31.28
CA LEU A 185 -5.38 -2.92 -32.05
C LEU A 185 -6.11 -2.15 -33.15
N SER A 186 -6.59 -0.93 -32.86
CA SER A 186 -7.27 -0.09 -33.87
C SER A 186 -6.35 0.28 -35.02
N ARG A 187 -5.05 0.50 -34.74
CA ARG A 187 -4.02 0.73 -35.76
C ARG A 187 -3.71 -0.54 -36.53
N ALA A 188 -3.66 -1.69 -35.87
CA ALA A 188 -3.47 -2.99 -36.50
C ALA A 188 -4.46 -3.21 -37.64
N PHE A 189 -5.73 -2.92 -37.39
CA PHE A 189 -6.80 -3.07 -38.38
C PHE A 189 -6.82 -1.97 -39.45
N ALA A 190 -6.18 -0.82 -39.19
CA ALA A 190 -6.10 0.28 -40.16
C ALA A 190 -4.90 0.15 -41.12
N GLY A 191 -3.78 -0.43 -40.68
CA GLY A 191 -2.52 -0.53 -41.43
C GLY A 191 -2.43 -1.68 -42.43
N THR A 192 -3.44 -2.54 -42.49
CA THR A 192 -3.41 -3.81 -43.25
C THR A 192 -3.76 -3.71 -44.73
N GLY A 193 -3.84 -2.50 -45.31
CA GLY A 193 -4.45 -2.28 -46.63
C GLY A 193 -3.61 -1.55 -47.67
N THR A 194 -2.29 -1.44 -47.51
CA THR A 194 -1.49 -0.51 -48.36
C THR A 194 -0.63 -1.14 -49.45
N GLU A 195 -0.34 -2.45 -49.45
CA GLU A 195 0.51 -3.01 -50.51
C GLU A 195 -0.17 -4.21 -51.20
N GLU A 196 -0.40 -4.05 -52.50
CA GLU A 196 -0.71 -5.13 -53.47
C GLU A 196 -2.04 -5.88 -53.35
N GLY A 197 -3.18 -5.18 -53.41
CA GLY A 197 -4.45 -5.74 -53.94
C GLY A 197 -5.06 -6.98 -53.26
N ALA A 198 -4.44 -7.50 -52.22
CA ALA A 198 -4.84 -8.65 -51.42
C ALA A 198 -5.09 -8.17 -49.99
N GLY A 199 -6.19 -8.60 -49.37
CA GLY A 199 -6.45 -8.27 -47.97
C GLY A 199 -5.40 -8.89 -47.04
N PRO A 200 -5.35 -8.46 -45.77
CA PRO A 200 -4.33 -8.93 -44.84
C PRO A 200 -4.35 -10.44 -44.66
N ASP A 201 -3.17 -11.01 -44.45
CA ASP A 201 -3.04 -12.40 -44.04
C ASP A 201 -3.80 -12.61 -42.70
N PRO A 202 -4.88 -13.41 -42.70
CA PRO A 202 -5.67 -13.66 -41.51
C PRO A 202 -4.85 -14.29 -40.37
N GLN A 203 -3.83 -15.09 -40.70
CA GLN A 203 -2.98 -15.74 -39.69
C GLN A 203 -2.09 -14.71 -38.98
N MET A 204 -1.43 -13.82 -39.75
CA MET A 204 -0.65 -12.74 -39.17
C MET A 204 -1.52 -11.80 -38.32
N LEU A 205 -2.72 -11.47 -38.80
CA LEU A 205 -3.65 -10.61 -38.07
C LEU A 205 -4.09 -11.23 -36.74
N SER A 206 -4.46 -12.53 -36.75
CA SER A 206 -4.85 -13.25 -35.54
C SER A 206 -3.70 -13.35 -34.54
N GLU A 207 -2.47 -13.59 -35.02
CA GLU A 207 -1.29 -13.70 -34.19
C GLU A 207 -0.94 -12.35 -33.54
N GLU A 208 -1.04 -11.27 -34.29
CA GLU A 208 -0.82 -9.91 -33.81
C GLU A 208 -1.83 -9.51 -32.72
N VAL A 209 -3.12 -9.80 -32.92
CA VAL A 209 -4.16 -9.60 -31.89
C VAL A 209 -3.80 -10.36 -30.61
N ARG A 210 -3.42 -11.64 -30.75
CA ARG A 210 -3.03 -12.50 -29.62
C ARG A 210 -1.83 -11.93 -28.86
N GLN A 211 -0.80 -11.47 -29.57
CA GLN A 211 0.40 -10.89 -28.97
C GLN A 211 0.08 -9.62 -28.18
N ARG A 212 -0.68 -8.69 -28.75
CA ARG A 212 -1.08 -7.43 -28.06
C ARG A 212 -1.91 -7.69 -26.82
N LEU A 213 -2.87 -8.61 -26.89
CA LEU A 213 -3.68 -9.03 -25.73
C LEU A 213 -2.82 -9.68 -24.63
N GLN A 214 -1.87 -10.52 -25.01
CA GLN A 214 -0.95 -11.15 -24.06
C GLN A 214 -0.02 -10.13 -23.39
N ALA A 215 0.51 -9.16 -24.15
CA ALA A 215 1.34 -8.08 -23.62
C ALA A 215 0.56 -7.22 -22.60
N PHE A 216 -0.66 -6.81 -22.96
CA PHE A 216 -1.56 -6.08 -22.06
C PHE A 216 -1.82 -6.86 -20.76
N ARG A 217 -2.14 -8.16 -20.86
CA ARG A 217 -2.40 -9.01 -19.69
C ARG A 217 -1.17 -9.10 -18.79
N GLN A 218 0.00 -9.32 -19.37
CA GLN A 218 1.24 -9.47 -18.63
C GLN A 218 1.62 -8.17 -17.90
N ASP A 219 1.56 -7.03 -18.57
CA ASP A 219 1.87 -5.75 -17.94
C ASP A 219 0.88 -5.43 -16.82
N THR A 220 -0.42 -5.64 -17.06
CA THR A 220 -1.46 -5.46 -16.04
C THR A 220 -1.22 -6.35 -14.81
N TYR A 221 -0.84 -7.62 -15.01
CA TYR A 221 -0.51 -8.53 -13.91
C TYR A 221 0.70 -8.06 -13.10
N LEU A 222 1.73 -7.53 -13.76
CA LEU A 222 2.89 -6.97 -13.06
C LEU A 222 2.50 -5.78 -12.19
N GLN A 223 1.59 -4.92 -12.64
CA GLN A 223 1.09 -3.79 -11.87
C GLN A 223 0.28 -4.23 -10.65
N ILE A 224 -0.61 -5.22 -10.80
CA ILE A 224 -1.39 -5.77 -9.69
C ILE A 224 -0.48 -6.47 -8.67
N ALA A 225 0.51 -7.24 -9.14
CA ALA A 225 1.50 -7.88 -8.28
C ALA A 225 2.37 -6.83 -7.54
N ALA A 226 2.73 -5.73 -8.20
CA ALA A 226 3.46 -4.64 -7.57
C ALA A 226 2.64 -3.96 -6.46
N PHE A 227 1.33 -3.76 -6.68
CA PHE A 227 0.45 -3.26 -5.63
C PHE A 227 0.32 -4.25 -4.47
N THR A 228 0.21 -5.55 -4.75
CA THR A 228 0.18 -6.60 -3.71
C THR A 228 1.44 -6.56 -2.84
N ARG A 229 2.62 -6.52 -3.46
CA ARG A 229 3.90 -6.37 -2.73
C ARG A 229 3.97 -5.06 -1.94
N ALA A 230 3.36 -3.99 -2.44
CA ALA A 230 3.32 -2.73 -1.72
C ALA A 230 2.46 -2.83 -0.44
N ILE A 231 1.40 -3.63 -0.41
CA ILE A 231 0.63 -3.88 0.83
C ILE A 231 1.56 -4.50 1.89
N ASP A 232 2.35 -5.50 1.50
CA ASP A 232 3.30 -6.16 2.39
C ASP A 232 4.35 -5.18 2.90
N GLN A 233 4.96 -4.39 2.01
CA GLN A 233 5.98 -3.40 2.36
C GLN A 233 5.46 -2.32 3.31
N GLU A 234 4.28 -1.76 3.04
CA GLU A 234 3.74 -0.67 3.86
C GLU A 234 3.29 -1.16 5.24
N THR A 235 2.81 -2.39 5.35
CA THR A 235 2.47 -3.01 6.64
C THR A 235 3.71 -3.39 7.43
N GLU A 236 4.76 -3.90 6.77
CA GLU A 236 6.08 -4.13 7.38
C GLU A 236 6.69 -2.83 7.92
N GLU A 237 6.60 -1.73 7.16
CA GLU A 237 7.08 -0.42 7.59
C GLU A 237 6.33 0.07 8.84
N VAL A 238 5.02 -0.13 8.91
CA VAL A 238 4.23 0.18 10.11
C VAL A 238 4.65 -0.68 11.29
N GLN A 239 4.90 -1.97 11.08
CA GLN A 239 5.39 -2.86 12.14
C GLN A 239 6.71 -2.32 12.70
N GLN A 240 7.70 -2.06 11.84
CA GLN A 240 9.00 -1.50 12.25
C GLN A 240 8.85 -0.14 12.94
N GLN A 241 8.00 0.74 12.43
CA GLN A 241 7.70 2.04 13.04
C GLN A 241 6.99 1.94 14.38
N LEU A 242 6.44 0.78 14.75
CA LEU A 242 5.80 0.51 16.05
C LEU A 242 6.65 -0.43 16.92
N ALA A 243 7.85 -0.78 16.48
CA ALA A 243 8.77 -1.56 17.30
C ALA A 243 9.13 -0.83 18.61
N PRO A 244 9.28 -1.58 19.71
CA PRO A 244 9.79 -1.01 20.95
C PRO A 244 11.23 -0.51 20.73
N PRO A 245 11.61 0.62 21.35
CA PRO A 245 12.97 1.13 21.25
C PRO A 245 13.97 0.12 21.86
N PRO A 246 15.20 0.02 21.33
CA PRO A 246 16.22 -0.81 21.93
C PRO A 246 16.57 -0.33 23.35
N PRO A 247 17.01 -1.23 24.25
CA PRO A 247 17.46 -0.86 25.58
C PRO A 247 18.66 0.09 25.45
N GLY A 248 18.45 1.37 25.79
CA GLY A 248 19.44 2.45 25.66
C GLY A 248 18.96 3.70 24.90
N HIS A 249 17.78 3.69 24.29
CA HIS A 249 17.23 4.87 23.62
C HIS A 249 16.56 5.87 24.58
N SER A 250 16.84 7.16 24.35
CA SER A 250 16.38 8.35 25.10
C SER A 250 14.86 8.52 25.27
N ALA A 251 14.03 7.61 24.74
CA ALA A 251 12.58 7.62 24.97
C ALA A 251 12.22 7.48 26.47
N PHE A 252 13.19 7.03 27.29
CA PHE A 252 13.08 6.93 28.73
C PHE A 252 14.20 7.68 29.48
N THR A 253 14.99 8.56 28.86
CA THR A 253 15.86 9.44 29.66
C THR A 253 14.95 10.43 30.38
N PRO A 254 14.91 10.42 31.72
CA PRO A 254 14.28 11.51 32.43
C PRO A 254 15.05 12.77 32.03
N GLU A 255 14.38 13.76 31.46
CA GLU A 255 14.93 15.11 31.38
C GLU A 255 15.02 15.64 32.81
N PHE A 256 16.06 15.22 33.54
CA PHE A 256 16.50 15.99 34.70
C PHE A 256 17.00 17.30 34.10
N GLN A 257 16.12 18.30 34.04
CA GLN A 257 16.53 19.68 33.83
C GLN A 257 17.73 19.89 34.75
N GLN A 258 18.90 20.07 34.16
CA GLN A 258 20.02 20.72 34.83
C GLN A 258 19.52 22.14 35.09
N THR A 259 18.75 22.32 36.17
CA THR A 259 18.59 23.61 36.79
C THR A 259 19.98 23.99 37.24
N ASP A 260 20.61 24.80 36.39
CA ASP A 260 21.85 25.50 36.59
C ASP A 260 21.84 26.11 38.00
N SER A 261 22.36 25.33 38.96
CA SER A 261 22.43 25.72 40.38
C SER A 261 23.33 26.94 40.58
N GLY A 262 24.04 27.38 39.54
CA GLY A 262 24.77 28.64 39.53
C GLY A 262 23.90 29.89 39.43
N LYS A 263 22.69 29.81 38.84
CA LYS A 263 21.84 31.01 38.60
C LYS A 263 20.84 31.34 39.71
N VAL A 264 20.54 30.41 40.61
CA VAL A 264 19.57 30.63 41.69
C VAL A 264 20.23 31.32 42.91
N LEU A 265 21.54 31.15 43.10
CA LEU A 265 22.29 31.80 44.18
C LEU A 265 22.54 33.30 43.97
N SER A 266 22.50 33.80 42.72
CA SER A 266 22.73 35.22 42.42
C SER A 266 21.52 36.13 42.64
N LYS A 267 20.33 35.57 42.94
CA LYS A 267 19.10 36.35 43.17
C LYS A 267 18.73 36.51 44.66
N LEU A 268 19.59 36.07 45.57
CA LEU A 268 19.39 36.15 47.02
C LEU A 268 20.40 37.08 47.73
N GLN A 269 21.21 37.83 46.97
CA GLN A 269 22.18 38.81 47.50
C GLN A 269 22.04 40.21 46.87
N ALA A 270 20.83 40.62 46.46
CA ALA A 270 20.54 42.00 46.07
C ALA A 270 19.45 42.58 46.98
#